data_AF-A0A918L5X8-F1
#
_entry.id   AF-A0A918L5X8-F1
#
_cell.length_a   1.000
_cell.length_b   1.000
_cell.length_c   1.000
_cell.angle_alpha   90.00
_cell.angle_beta   90.00
_cell.angle_gamma   90.00
#
_symmetry.space_group_name_H-M   'P 1'
#
loop_
_entity.id
_entity.type
_entity.pdbx_description
1 polymer ?
#
loop_
_entity_poly.entity_id
_entity_poly.type
_entity_poly.pdbx_seq_one_letter_code
_entity_poly.pdbx_strand_id
1 'polypeptide(L)' 'MPFGVFVRIEDREDGFEGLVHTDELDQSPQDVIEVGDALTVKITDVDLVRRRIALSQRQADR' A
#
# COMPACT_ATOMS: atom_id res chain seq x y z
N MET A 1 11.03 -6.66 -12.25
CA MET A 1 10.65 -7.03 -10.87
C MET A 1 9.45 -6.18 -10.52
N PRO A 2 8.25 -6.72 -10.26
CA PRO A 2 7.09 -5.90 -9.93
C PRO A 2 7.38 -5.11 -8.65
N PHE A 3 7.21 -3.80 -8.69
CA PHE A 3 7.65 -2.86 -7.64
C PHE A 3 6.71 -2.80 -6.43
N GLY A 4 5.64 -3.60 -6.40
CA GLY A 4 4.61 -3.54 -5.37
C GLY A 4 3.26 -3.05 -5.88
N VAL A 5 2.39 -2.63 -4.96
CA VAL A 5 1.04 -2.11 -5.24
C VAL A 5 0.95 -0.68 -4.72
N PHE A 6 0.37 0.21 -5.53
CA PHE A 6 0.02 1.57 -5.11
C PHE A 6 -1.38 1.56 -4.50
N VAL A 7 -1.50 2.13 -3.31
CA VAL A 7 -2.76 2.21 -2.55
C VAL A 7 -3.07 3.67 -2.29
N ARG A 8 -4.26 4.08 -2.71
CA ARG A 8 -4.76 5.43 -2.44
C ARG A 8 -5.43 5.44 -1.06
N ILE A 9 -4.90 6.25 -0.14
CA ILE A 9 -5.38 6.26 1.25
C ILE A 9 -6.60 7.17 1.42
N GLU A 10 -6.66 8.25 0.65
CA GLU A 10 -7.78 9.19 0.68
C GLU A 10 -8.45 9.27 -0.69
N ASP A 11 -9.79 9.18 -0.72
CA ASP A 11 -10.58 9.25 -1.95
C ASP A 11 -10.78 10.71 -2.44
N ARG A 12 -9.68 11.44 -2.58
CA ARG A 12 -9.62 12.82 -3.09
C ARG A 12 -8.46 12.96 -4.09
N GLU A 13 -8.59 13.86 -5.06
CA GLU A 13 -7.59 14.04 -6.14
C GLU A 13 -6.19 14.40 -5.62
N ASP A 14 -6.10 15.17 -4.53
CA ASP A 14 -4.83 15.53 -3.87
C ASP A 14 -4.51 14.63 -2.66
N GLY A 15 -5.08 13.42 -2.62
CA GLY A 15 -4.91 12.49 -1.51
C GLY A 15 -3.48 11.97 -1.40
N PHE A 16 -3.14 11.41 -0.24
CA PHE A 16 -1.88 10.69 -0.10
C PHE A 16 -1.95 9.32 -0.79
N GLU A 17 -0.86 9.00 -1.50
CA GLU A 17 -0.62 7.71 -2.10
C GLU A 17 0.42 6.96 -1.27
N GLY A 18 0.12 5.70 -0.97
CA GLY A 18 1.02 4.78 -0.30
C GLY A 18 1.50 3.70 -1.25
N LEU A 19 2.72 3.20 -1.00
CA LEU A 19 3.28 2.09 -1.74
C LEU A 19 3.49 0.91 -0.79
N VAL A 20 2.93 -0.23 -1.17
CA VAL A 20 3.15 -1.51 -0.51
C VAL A 20 4.17 -2.28 -1.34
N HIS A 21 5.34 -2.56 -0.77
CA HIS A 21 6.35 -3.40 -1.43
C HIS A 21 5.83 -4.84 -1.60
N THR A 22 6.24 -5.54 -2.67
CA THR A 22 5.87 -6.96 -2.86
C THR A 22 6.30 -7.84 -1.69
N ASP A 23 7.40 -7.53 -1.01
CA ASP A 23 7.87 -8.25 0.19
C ASP A 23 6.96 -8.05 1.41
N GLU A 24 6.12 -7.01 1.40
CA GLU A 24 5.18 -6.69 2.48
C GLU A 24 3.77 -7.25 2.23
N LEU A 25 3.54 -7.81 1.04
CA LEU A 25 2.33 -8.55 0.71
C LEU A 25 2.46 -10.00 1.18
N ASP A 26 1.40 -10.55 1.75
CA ASP A 26 1.41 -11.96 2.16
C ASP A 26 1.25 -12.93 0.98
N GLN A 27 0.81 -12.45 -0.19
CA GLN A 27 0.56 -13.24 -1.39
C GLN A 27 1.12 -12.57 -2.65
N SER A 28 1.31 -13.35 -3.72
CA SER A 28 1.80 -12.83 -4.99
C SER A 28 0.79 -11.84 -5.59
N PRO A 29 1.16 -10.57 -5.84
CA PRO A 29 0.19 -9.50 -6.17
C PRO A 29 -0.59 -9.70 -7.46
N GLN A 30 -0.04 -10.49 -8.39
CA GLN A 30 -0.53 -10.56 -9.78
C GLN A 30 -1.83 -11.35 -9.93
N ASP A 31 -2.18 -12.18 -8.94
CA ASP A 31 -3.34 -13.07 -9.00
C ASP A 31 -4.44 -12.75 -7.96
N VAL A 32 -4.19 -11.82 -7.03
CA VAL A 32 -5.06 -11.64 -5.85
C VAL A 32 -5.52 -10.19 -5.61
N ILE A 33 -4.85 -9.19 -6.20
CA ILE A 33 -5.16 -7.78 -5.95
C ILE A 33 -5.50 -7.10 -7.26
N GLU A 34 -6.77 -6.71 -7.42
CA GLU A 34 -7.23 -5.94 -8.56
C GLU A 34 -7.33 -4.44 -8.23
N VAL A 35 -7.26 -3.59 -9.26
CA VAL A 35 -7.47 -2.15 -9.08
C VAL A 35 -8.91 -1.91 -8.64
N GLY A 36 -9.07 -1.34 -7.45
CA GLY A 36 -10.39 -1.10 -6.84
C GLY A 36 -10.66 -1.97 -5.62
N ASP A 37 -9.84 -3.00 -5.38
CA ASP A 37 -9.96 -3.80 -4.16
C ASP A 37 -9.54 -3.01 -2.91
N ALA A 38 -10.30 -3.22 -1.84
CA ALA A 38 -9.96 -2.69 -0.54
C ALA A 38 -8.91 -3.59 0.12
N LEU A 39 -7.74 -3.02 0.44
CA LEU A 39 -6.65 -3.73 1.10
C LEU A 39 -6.50 -3.25 2.54
N THR A 40 -6.51 -4.17 3.49
CA THR A 40 -6.17 -3.87 4.89
C THR A 40 -4.66 -3.80 5.03
N VAL A 41 -4.14 -2.64 5.44
CA VAL A 41 -2.71 -2.39 5.60
C VAL A 41 -2.45 -1.58 6.85
N LYS A 42 -1.25 -1.68 7.38
CA LYS A 42 -0.76 -0.88 8.50
C LYS A 42 0.23 0.16 8.02
N ILE A 43 0.08 1.37 8.54
CA ILE A 43 1.03 2.46 8.30
C ILE A 43 2.28 2.18 9.15
N THR A 44 3.43 2.05 8.48
CA THR A 44 4.72 1.81 9.13
C THR A 44 5.54 3.09 9.25
N ASP A 45 5.43 3.98 8.26
CA ASP A 45 6.15 5.25 8.22
C ASP A 45 5.39 6.30 7.39
N VAL A 46 5.56 7.58 7.75
CA VAL A 46 4.90 8.71 7.07
C VAL A 46 5.93 9.80 6.79
N ASP A 47 6.23 10.02 5.51
CA ASP A 47 7.08 11.11 5.03
C ASP A 47 6.19 12.22 4.45
N LEU A 48 5.82 13.18 5.31
CA LEU A 48 4.97 14.31 4.92
C LEU A 48 5.67 15.28 3.94
N VAL A 49 7.00 15.37 4.00
CA VAL A 49 7.78 16.27 3.13
C VAL A 49 7.73 15.76 1.69
N ARG A 50 7.85 14.43 1.51
CA ARG A 50 7.75 13.78 0.20
C ARG A 50 6.34 13.30 -0.15
N ARG A 51 5.37 13.55 0.72
CA ARG A 51 3.97 13.07 0.62
C ARG A 51 3.86 11.56 0.36
N ARG A 52 4.68 10.76 1.04
CA ARG A 52 4.70 9.30 0.86
C ARG A 52 4.38 8.59 2.17
N ILE A 53 3.56 7.55 2.07
CA ILE A 53 3.20 6.71 3.21
C ILE A 53 3.70 5.29 2.93
N ALA A 54 4.51 4.76 3.86
CA ALA A 54 4.93 3.37 3.81
C ALA A 54 3.86 2.49 4.45
N LEU A 55 3.46 1.45 3.72
CA LEU A 55 2.37 0.56 4.07
C LEU A 55 2.86 -0.88 4.12
N SER A 56 2.36 -1.64 5.09
CA SER A 56 2.67 -3.06 5.27
C SER A 56 1.39 -3.86 5.47
N GLN A 57 1.18 -4.91 4.67
CA GLN A 57 0.06 -5.83 4.88
C GLN A 57 0.41 -6.82 5.99
N ARG A 58 1.62 -7.38 5.97
CA ARG A 58 2.11 -8.32 6.99
C ARG A 58 2.02 -7.84 8.44
N GLN A 59 2.23 -6.54 8.68
CA GLN A 59 2.12 -5.98 10.03
C GLN A 59 0.68 -5.66 10.43
N ALA A 60 -0.27 -5.65 9.49
CA ALA A 60 -1.69 -5.42 9.76
C ALA A 60 -2.36 -6.67 10.34
N ASP A 61 -1.94 -7.86 9.91
CA ASP A 61 -2.45 -9.15 10.38
C ASP A 61 -1.86 -9.61 11.73
N ARG A 62 -1.04 -8.77 12.39
CA ARG A 62 -0.35 -9.07 13.65
C ARG A 62 -0.76 -8.13 14.79
#